data_AF-A0A9W7F1E2-F1
#
_entry.id   AF-A0A9W7F1E2-F1
#
_cell.length_a   1.000
_cell.length_b   1.000
_cell.length_c   1.000
_cell.angle_alpha   90.00
_cell.angle_beta   90.00
_cell.angle_gamma   90.00
#
_symmetry.space_group_name_H-M   'P 1'
#
loop_
_entity.id
_entity.type
_entity.pdbx_description
1 polymer ?
#
loop_
_entity_poly.entity_id
_entity_poly.type
_entity_poly.pdbx_seq_one_letter_code
_entity_poly.pdbx_strand_id
1 'polypeptide(L)'
;MDIIKLFIVSTAERWSSALQAAPTSSDQLSVGLGGDIPIFPPIFVLICLLSGILLKLVLPKITILPSLMNKTWLRYLVFFTGFVGFGLTIQATEAELVSVKTSANFQPVKAIATSGIFAYSRNPIYVMGSVWLTPCLCIALNSLYVVFTMSFMIAYLVFIVIPTEEEFLSRQIGAAYDQYLLRTPRYLPSFVSGFVIFTFVAHLAEFFIKFKLFKSGKQKKTSMFVHFMMTFAWGVIYWMPFERDAEEKKMRKKKN
;
A
#
# COMPACT_ATOMS: atom_id res chain seq x y z
N MET A 1 -6.90 2.27 30.25
CA MET A 1 -7.72 1.65 29.17
C MET A 1 -6.78 0.82 28.33
N ASP A 2 -6.98 -0.50 28.26
CA ASP A 2 -6.06 -1.40 27.54
C ASP A 2 -5.95 -1.02 26.07
N ILE A 3 -4.72 -0.85 25.59
CA ILE A 3 -4.42 -0.54 24.17
C ILE A 3 -5.07 -1.57 23.23
N ILE A 4 -5.13 -2.83 23.65
CA ILE A 4 -5.79 -3.91 22.90
C ILE A 4 -7.29 -3.68 22.78
N LYS A 5 -7.96 -3.25 23.86
CA LYS A 5 -9.41 -2.95 23.82
C LYS A 5 -9.69 -1.74 22.94
N LEU A 6 -8.87 -0.69 23.04
CA LEU A 6 -8.92 0.48 22.16
C LEU A 6 -8.79 0.10 20.68
N PHE A 7 -7.83 -0.75 20.36
CA PHE A 7 -7.61 -1.24 19.00
C PHE A 7 -8.80 -2.05 18.46
N ILE A 8 -9.34 -2.98 19.27
CA ILE A 8 -10.50 -3.80 18.88
C ILE A 8 -11.72 -2.93 18.64
N VAL A 9 -12.01 -2.00 19.56
CA VAL A 9 -13.16 -1.09 19.45
C VAL A 9 -13.01 -0.17 18.25
N SER A 10 -11.85 0.48 18.07
CA SER A 10 -11.56 1.31 16.89
C SER A 10 -11.74 0.53 15.60
N THR A 11 -11.24 -0.71 15.53
CA THR A 11 -11.37 -1.54 14.34
C THR A 11 -12.84 -1.88 14.08
N ALA A 12 -13.60 -2.31 15.09
CA ALA A 12 -15.02 -2.63 14.93
C ALA A 12 -15.84 -1.42 14.47
N GLU A 13 -15.58 -0.24 15.04
CA GLU A 13 -16.21 1.01 14.63
C GLU A 13 -15.88 1.35 13.17
N ARG A 14 -14.62 1.24 12.75
CA ARG A 14 -14.21 1.48 11.35
C ARG A 14 -14.95 0.58 10.37
N TRP A 15 -15.10 -0.70 10.69
CA TRP A 15 -15.85 -1.64 9.84
C TRP A 15 -17.34 -1.29 9.80
N SER A 16 -17.93 -1.00 10.95
CA SER A 16 -19.33 -0.59 11.05
C SER A 16 -19.60 0.69 10.25
N SER A 17 -18.78 1.72 10.44
CA SER A 17 -18.90 2.99 9.73
C SER A 17 -18.65 2.85 8.23
N ALA A 18 -17.67 2.06 7.81
CA ALA A 18 -17.44 1.80 6.38
C ALA A 18 -18.64 1.16 5.69
N LEU A 19 -19.34 0.24 6.37
CA LEU A 19 -20.55 -0.40 5.82
C LEU A 19 -21.75 0.54 5.79
N GLN A 20 -21.76 1.59 6.61
CA GLN A 20 -22.82 2.58 6.70
C GLN A 20 -22.52 3.86 5.90
N ALA A 21 -21.31 3.99 5.35
CA ALA A 21 -20.83 5.14 4.60
C ALA A 21 -21.53 5.25 3.23
N ALA A 22 -22.75 5.77 3.25
CA ALA A 22 -23.57 5.97 2.07
C ALA A 22 -23.25 7.33 1.38
N PRO A 23 -23.50 7.46 0.07
CA PRO A 23 -23.25 8.68 -0.72
C PRO A 23 -24.21 9.85 -0.42
N THR A 24 -24.64 9.99 0.83
CA THR A 24 -25.78 10.84 1.22
C THR A 24 -25.40 12.30 1.51
N SER A 25 -24.11 12.64 1.64
CA SER A 25 -23.66 14.01 1.97
C SER A 25 -22.21 14.30 1.51
N SER A 26 -21.86 15.58 1.37
CA SER A 26 -20.53 16.02 0.90
C SER A 26 -19.44 16.00 1.96
N ASP A 27 -19.79 15.78 3.23
CA ASP A 27 -18.92 15.88 4.41
C ASP A 27 -18.33 14.55 4.89
N GLN A 28 -18.65 13.45 4.21
CA GLN A 28 -18.08 12.12 4.45
C GLN A 28 -17.79 11.41 3.12
N LEU A 29 -16.85 10.47 3.15
CA LEU A 29 -16.59 9.58 2.03
C LEU A 29 -17.60 8.45 2.01
N SER A 30 -18.07 8.07 0.83
CA SER A 30 -18.93 6.91 0.63
C SER A 30 -18.14 5.67 0.22
N VAL A 31 -18.56 4.51 0.73
CA VAL A 31 -17.94 3.21 0.46
C VAL A 31 -18.98 2.26 -0.11
N GLY A 32 -18.67 1.64 -1.25
CA GLY A 32 -19.56 0.71 -1.94
C GLY A 32 -19.62 0.96 -3.45
N LEU A 33 -20.24 0.04 -4.20
CA LEU A 33 -20.36 0.17 -5.65
C LEU A 33 -21.08 1.47 -6.02
N GLY A 34 -20.40 2.34 -6.77
CA GLY A 34 -20.91 3.66 -7.15
C GLY A 34 -20.61 4.79 -6.15
N GLY A 35 -19.95 4.50 -5.02
CA GLY A 35 -19.43 5.49 -4.08
C GLY A 35 -18.00 5.95 -4.41
N ASP A 36 -17.48 6.87 -3.58
CA ASP A 36 -16.14 7.46 -3.73
C ASP A 36 -15.04 6.38 -3.66
N ILE A 37 -15.23 5.40 -2.77
CA ILE A 37 -14.38 4.21 -2.64
C ILE A 37 -15.22 2.98 -3.01
N PRO A 38 -15.04 2.41 -4.21
CA PRO A 38 -15.90 1.33 -4.71
C PRO A 38 -15.92 0.06 -3.84
N ILE A 39 -14.76 -0.28 -3.25
CA ILE A 39 -14.58 -1.46 -2.42
C ILE A 39 -13.79 -1.06 -1.17
N PHE A 40 -14.29 -1.41 0.01
CA PHE A 40 -13.59 -1.15 1.26
C PHE A 40 -12.19 -1.82 1.23
N PRO A 41 -11.08 -1.09 1.48
CA PRO A 41 -9.74 -1.62 1.22
C PRO A 41 -9.42 -2.96 1.91
N PRO A 42 -9.79 -3.21 3.19
CA PRO A 42 -9.59 -4.52 3.81
C PRO A 42 -10.30 -5.67 3.08
N ILE A 43 -11.49 -5.43 2.52
CA ILE A 43 -12.21 -6.43 1.73
C ILE A 43 -11.46 -6.71 0.42
N PHE A 44 -10.96 -5.66 -0.25
CA PHE A 44 -10.20 -5.83 -1.48
C PHE A 44 -8.89 -6.59 -1.27
N VAL A 45 -8.20 -6.34 -0.14
CA VAL A 45 -7.03 -7.14 0.29
C VAL A 45 -7.38 -8.62 0.40
N LEU A 46 -8.49 -8.95 1.05
CA LEU A 46 -8.93 -10.34 1.21
C LEU A 46 -9.25 -10.98 -0.15
N ILE A 47 -9.94 -10.26 -1.05
CA ILE A 47 -10.23 -10.74 -2.41
C ILE A 47 -8.93 -11.07 -3.17
N CYS A 48 -7.95 -10.16 -3.16
CA CYS A 48 -6.64 -10.36 -3.79
C CYS A 48 -5.87 -11.54 -3.17
N LEU A 49 -5.88 -11.68 -1.84
CA LEU A 49 -5.20 -12.75 -1.15
C LEU A 49 -5.84 -14.12 -1.44
N LEU A 50 -7.16 -14.23 -1.31
CA LEU A 50 -7.90 -15.46 -1.52
C LEU A 50 -7.82 -15.92 -2.98
N SER A 51 -7.93 -14.99 -3.93
CA SER A 51 -7.71 -15.30 -5.35
C SER A 51 -6.29 -15.78 -5.63
N GLY A 52 -5.27 -15.14 -5.04
CA GLY A 52 -3.87 -15.58 -5.17
C GLY A 52 -3.63 -16.98 -4.61
N ILE A 53 -4.23 -17.29 -3.47
CA ILE A 53 -4.21 -18.63 -2.87
C ILE A 53 -4.94 -19.65 -3.75
N LEU A 54 -6.14 -19.32 -4.24
CA LEU A 54 -6.91 -20.17 -5.15
C LEU A 54 -6.10 -20.50 -6.42
N LEU A 55 -5.53 -19.48 -7.07
CA LEU A 55 -4.67 -19.65 -8.24
C LEU A 55 -3.45 -20.53 -7.93
N LYS A 56 -2.82 -20.34 -6.76
CA LYS A 56 -1.71 -21.20 -6.30
C LYS A 56 -2.13 -22.66 -6.12
N LEU A 57 -3.38 -22.94 -5.75
CA LEU A 57 -3.89 -24.30 -5.55
C LEU A 57 -4.27 -24.97 -6.88
N VAL A 58 -4.82 -24.23 -7.84
CA VAL A 58 -5.34 -24.79 -9.10
C VAL A 58 -4.34 -24.76 -10.26
N LEU A 59 -3.33 -23.88 -10.21
CA LEU A 59 -2.34 -23.73 -11.28
C LEU A 59 -0.97 -24.35 -10.91
N PRO A 60 -0.10 -24.62 -11.91
CA PRO A 60 1.25 -25.14 -11.66
C PRO A 60 2.06 -24.26 -10.71
N LYS A 61 2.84 -24.88 -9.82
CA LYS A 61 3.61 -24.15 -8.81
C LYS A 61 4.70 -23.28 -9.44
N ILE A 62 4.56 -21.96 -9.31
CA ILE A 62 5.57 -20.98 -9.69
C ILE A 62 6.06 -20.24 -8.43
N THR A 63 7.29 -20.54 -8.01
CA THR A 63 7.93 -19.93 -6.83
C THR A 63 8.74 -18.70 -7.20
N ILE A 64 8.84 -17.74 -6.27
CA ILE A 64 9.59 -16.48 -6.44
C ILE A 64 10.96 -16.51 -5.74
N LEU A 65 11.15 -17.36 -4.72
CA LEU A 65 12.37 -17.42 -3.93
C LEU A 65 13.41 -18.41 -4.49
N PRO A 66 14.70 -18.07 -4.48
CA PRO A 66 15.80 -19.03 -4.70
C PRO A 66 15.81 -20.15 -3.64
N SER A 67 16.35 -21.31 -3.99
CA SER A 67 16.41 -22.49 -3.10
C SER A 67 17.07 -22.20 -1.75
N LEU A 68 18.15 -21.41 -1.75
CA LEU A 68 18.88 -20.99 -0.53
C LEU A 68 18.02 -20.22 0.47
N MET A 69 17.05 -19.44 -0.02
CA MET A 69 16.15 -18.60 0.78
C MET A 69 14.79 -19.27 1.06
N ASN A 70 14.50 -20.39 0.42
CA ASN A 70 13.22 -21.10 0.54
C ASN A 70 13.16 -22.00 1.79
N LYS A 71 13.62 -21.50 2.94
CA LYS A 71 13.45 -22.16 4.23
C LYS A 71 12.13 -21.71 4.85
N THR A 72 11.25 -22.67 5.17
CA THR A 72 9.89 -22.38 5.67
C THR A 72 9.90 -21.51 6.92
N TRP A 73 10.79 -21.78 7.89
CA TRP A 73 10.90 -20.99 9.12
C TRP A 73 11.33 -19.54 8.85
N LEU A 74 12.25 -19.32 7.90
CA LEU A 74 12.72 -17.99 7.54
C LEU A 74 11.60 -17.17 6.89
N ARG A 75 10.80 -17.80 6.04
CA ARG A 75 9.65 -17.17 5.38
C ARG A 75 8.60 -16.70 6.39
N TYR A 76 8.27 -17.53 7.37
CA TYR A 76 7.33 -17.14 8.42
C TYR A 76 7.92 -16.16 9.42
N LEU A 77 9.23 -16.20 9.67
CA LEU A 77 9.92 -15.17 10.47
C LEU A 77 9.82 -13.79 9.80
N VAL A 78 10.10 -13.70 8.50
CA VAL A 78 9.95 -12.46 7.71
C VAL A 78 8.49 -11.98 7.70
N PHE A 79 7.53 -12.90 7.61
CA PHE A 79 6.12 -12.54 7.75
C PHE A 79 5.80 -11.95 9.12
N PHE A 80 6.28 -12.59 10.18
CA PHE A 80 6.04 -12.16 11.54
C PHE A 80 6.61 -10.77 11.82
N THR A 81 7.83 -10.47 11.37
CA THR A 81 8.40 -9.12 11.50
C THR A 81 7.60 -8.08 10.73
N GLY A 82 7.10 -8.42 9.54
CA GLY A 82 6.18 -7.60 8.76
C GLY A 82 4.88 -7.31 9.51
N PHE A 83 4.29 -8.34 10.09
CA PHE A 83 3.03 -8.25 10.85
C PHE A 83 3.19 -7.39 12.11
N VAL A 84 4.26 -7.57 12.88
CA VAL A 84 4.58 -6.75 14.05
C VAL A 84 4.79 -5.29 13.65
N GLY A 85 5.58 -5.02 12.60
CA GLY A 85 5.82 -3.66 12.12
C GLY A 85 4.54 -2.95 11.67
N PHE A 86 3.63 -3.67 11.01
CA PHE A 86 2.33 -3.14 10.64
C PHE A 86 1.44 -2.84 11.85
N GLY A 87 1.41 -3.73 12.84
CA GLY A 87 0.69 -3.51 14.11
C GLY A 87 1.16 -2.25 14.84
N LEU A 88 2.48 -2.07 14.97
CA LEU A 88 3.08 -0.86 15.56
C LEU A 88 2.73 0.41 14.77
N THR A 89 2.68 0.31 13.44
CA THR A 89 2.29 1.43 12.56
C THR A 89 0.83 1.83 12.78
N ILE A 90 -0.09 0.87 12.91
CA ILE A 90 -1.48 1.19 13.23
C ILE A 90 -1.56 1.85 14.60
N GLN A 91 -0.87 1.30 15.61
CA GLN A 91 -0.86 1.88 16.96
C GLN A 91 -0.36 3.34 16.96
N ALA A 92 0.75 3.62 16.27
CA ALA A 92 1.29 4.98 16.14
C ALA A 92 0.32 5.91 15.41
N THR A 93 -0.33 5.41 14.35
CA THR A 93 -1.33 6.18 13.59
C THR A 93 -2.52 6.55 14.47
N GLU A 94 -3.06 5.59 15.23
CA GLU A 94 -4.19 5.83 16.13
C GLU A 94 -3.85 6.83 17.24
N ALA A 95 -2.65 6.73 17.82
CA ALA A 95 -2.21 7.66 18.84
C ALA A 95 -2.22 9.12 18.34
N GLU A 96 -1.72 9.36 17.11
CA GLU A 96 -1.73 10.68 16.49
C GLU A 96 -3.15 11.16 16.15
N LEU A 97 -4.02 10.30 15.60
CA LEU A 97 -5.40 10.66 15.28
C LEU A 97 -6.19 11.03 16.55
N VAL A 98 -6.07 10.24 17.62
CA VAL A 98 -6.70 10.50 18.91
C VAL A 98 -6.19 11.82 19.51
N SER A 99 -4.89 12.13 19.37
CA SER A 99 -4.30 13.37 19.91
C SER A 99 -4.94 14.64 19.36
N VAL A 100 -5.42 14.59 18.10
CA VAL A 100 -6.11 15.70 17.43
C VAL A 100 -7.63 15.53 17.41
N LYS A 101 -8.17 14.58 18.18
CA LYS A 101 -9.61 14.28 18.29
C LYS A 101 -10.28 13.94 16.94
N THR A 102 -9.57 13.16 16.11
CA THR A 102 -10.07 12.67 14.82
C THR A 102 -9.94 11.14 14.73
N SER A 103 -10.56 10.52 13.72
CA SER A 103 -10.56 9.07 13.52
C SER A 103 -10.63 8.70 12.04
N ALA A 104 -10.11 7.53 11.68
CA ALA A 104 -10.16 7.01 10.30
C ALA A 104 -11.38 6.09 10.10
N ASN A 105 -12.59 6.58 10.38
CA ASN A 105 -13.85 5.83 10.36
C ASN A 105 -14.88 6.38 9.36
N PHE A 106 -14.44 7.07 8.31
CA PHE A 106 -15.33 7.65 7.28
C PHE A 106 -16.40 8.60 7.85
N GLN A 107 -16.15 9.21 9.01
CA GLN A 107 -17.00 10.25 9.59
C GLN A 107 -16.45 11.65 9.23
N PRO A 108 -17.25 12.72 9.39
CA PRO A 108 -16.81 14.08 9.13
C PRO A 108 -15.53 14.45 9.88
N VAL A 109 -14.53 14.90 9.13
CA VAL A 109 -13.19 15.19 9.65
C VAL A 109 -13.09 16.64 10.09
N LYS A 110 -12.77 16.87 11.37
CA LYS A 110 -12.64 18.23 11.95
C LYS A 110 -11.20 18.70 12.15
N ALA A 111 -10.24 17.77 12.14
CA ALA A 111 -8.82 18.05 12.36
C ALA A 111 -7.95 17.03 11.62
N ILE A 112 -6.72 17.43 11.31
CA ILE A 112 -5.72 16.60 10.63
C ILE A 112 -4.53 16.35 11.54
N ALA A 113 -4.10 15.08 11.60
CA ALA A 113 -2.85 14.72 12.24
C ALA A 113 -1.69 15.00 11.29
N THR A 114 -0.69 15.77 11.74
CA THR A 114 0.48 16.17 10.93
C THR A 114 1.81 15.89 11.61
N SER A 115 1.77 15.36 12.84
CA SER A 115 2.93 15.04 13.69
C SER A 115 3.19 13.54 13.74
N GLY A 116 4.26 13.14 14.45
CA GLY A 116 4.62 11.74 14.63
C GLY A 116 4.78 11.00 13.31
N ILE A 117 4.06 9.90 13.14
CA ILE A 117 4.14 9.09 11.93
C ILE A 117 3.65 9.84 10.67
N PHE A 118 2.72 10.80 10.84
CA PHE A 118 2.21 11.64 9.77
C PHE A 118 3.20 12.73 9.33
N ALA A 119 4.25 13.01 10.11
CA ALA A 119 5.33 13.91 9.66
C ALA A 119 6.17 13.29 8.53
N TYR A 120 6.21 11.96 8.43
CA TYR A 120 7.03 11.23 7.45
C TYR A 120 6.26 10.79 6.21
N SER A 121 4.95 10.58 6.35
CA SER A 121 4.07 10.12 5.28
C SER A 121 2.65 10.59 5.54
N ARG A 122 1.97 11.05 4.49
CA ARG A 122 0.53 11.35 4.59
C ARG A 122 -0.33 10.09 4.74
N ASN A 123 0.20 8.94 4.32
CA ASN A 123 -0.50 7.68 4.19
C ASN A 123 0.27 6.51 4.86
N PRO A 124 0.62 6.60 6.15
CA PRO A 124 1.59 5.70 6.78
C PRO A 124 1.14 4.24 6.83
N ILE A 125 -0.15 3.99 7.10
CA ILE A 125 -0.73 2.63 7.10
C ILE A 125 -0.64 2.01 5.70
N TYR A 126 -1.03 2.75 4.66
CA TYR A 126 -0.99 2.24 3.29
C TYR A 126 0.43 1.94 2.84
N VAL A 127 1.40 2.76 3.25
CA VAL A 127 2.83 2.55 2.94
C VAL A 127 3.36 1.31 3.64
N MET A 128 3.15 1.17 4.95
CA MET A 128 3.60 -0.02 5.68
C MET A 128 2.90 -1.30 5.17
N GLY A 129 1.61 -1.21 4.85
CA GLY A 129 0.84 -2.31 4.29
C GLY A 129 1.34 -2.76 2.91
N SER A 130 1.61 -1.81 2.01
CA SER A 130 1.99 -2.09 0.62
C SER A 130 3.49 -2.38 0.43
N VAL A 131 4.37 -1.61 1.07
CA VAL A 131 5.83 -1.70 0.87
C VAL A 131 6.49 -2.70 1.81
N TRP A 132 5.89 -3.02 2.95
CA TRP A 132 6.48 -3.93 3.94
C TRP A 132 5.67 -5.22 4.14
N LEU A 133 4.44 -5.11 4.66
CA LEU A 133 3.63 -6.28 5.01
C LEU A 133 3.30 -7.14 3.79
N THR A 134 2.93 -6.53 2.66
CA THR A 134 2.55 -7.26 1.45
C THR A 134 3.73 -8.07 0.87
N PRO A 135 4.95 -7.51 0.69
CA PRO A 135 6.13 -8.31 0.35
C PRO A 135 6.42 -9.43 1.35
N CYS A 136 6.33 -9.16 2.65
CA CYS A 136 6.49 -10.18 3.69
C CYS A 136 5.49 -11.34 3.52
N LEU A 137 4.22 -11.05 3.24
CA LEU A 137 3.18 -12.04 2.95
C LEU A 137 3.47 -12.83 1.67
N CYS A 138 3.92 -12.16 0.60
CA CYS A 138 4.30 -12.80 -0.65
C CYS A 138 5.47 -13.78 -0.46
N ILE A 139 6.47 -13.39 0.33
CA ILE A 139 7.59 -14.25 0.73
C ILE A 139 7.08 -15.43 1.58
N ALA A 140 6.16 -15.17 2.52
CA ALA A 140 5.52 -16.18 3.36
C ALA A 140 4.81 -17.24 2.52
N LEU A 141 4.16 -16.85 1.41
CA LEU A 141 3.40 -17.75 0.55
C LEU A 141 4.20 -18.32 -0.63
N ASN A 142 5.34 -17.69 -0.98
CA ASN A 142 6.27 -18.04 -2.05
C ASN A 142 5.56 -18.46 -3.35
N SER A 143 4.70 -17.57 -3.86
CA SER A 143 3.90 -17.82 -5.05
C SER A 143 3.81 -16.58 -5.92
N LEU A 144 4.12 -16.74 -7.21
CA LEU A 144 3.99 -15.65 -8.18
C LEU A 144 2.53 -15.19 -8.33
N TYR A 145 1.56 -16.10 -8.20
CA TYR A 145 0.14 -15.75 -8.28
C TYR A 145 -0.28 -14.81 -7.16
N VAL A 146 0.21 -15.04 -5.94
CA VAL A 146 -0.04 -14.15 -4.80
C VAL A 146 0.60 -12.78 -5.03
N VAL A 147 1.84 -12.73 -5.53
CA VAL A 147 2.48 -11.44 -5.89
C VAL A 147 1.63 -10.68 -6.91
N PHE A 148 1.19 -11.39 -7.96
CA PHE A 148 0.41 -10.81 -9.03
C PHE A 148 -0.94 -10.29 -8.53
N THR A 149 -1.72 -11.08 -7.80
CA THR A 149 -3.03 -10.63 -7.30
C THR A 149 -2.90 -9.50 -6.28
N MET A 150 -1.89 -9.54 -5.41
CA MET A 150 -1.62 -8.46 -4.45
C MET A 150 -1.16 -7.15 -5.11
N SER A 151 -0.56 -7.21 -6.30
CA SER A 151 -0.21 -5.98 -7.04
C SER A 151 -1.45 -5.16 -7.45
N PHE A 152 -2.60 -5.81 -7.68
CA PHE A 152 -3.86 -5.11 -7.94
C PHE A 152 -4.36 -4.35 -6.71
N MET A 153 -4.19 -4.92 -5.51
CA MET A 153 -4.51 -4.22 -4.26
C MET A 153 -3.67 -2.95 -4.13
N ILE A 154 -2.37 -3.02 -4.42
CA ILE A 154 -1.51 -1.83 -4.35
C ILE A 154 -1.91 -0.79 -5.40
N ALA A 155 -2.20 -1.22 -6.63
CA ALA A 155 -2.71 -0.33 -7.67
C ALA A 155 -4.03 0.35 -7.24
N TYR A 156 -4.95 -0.40 -6.63
CA TYR A 156 -6.20 0.13 -6.11
C TYR A 156 -5.98 1.21 -5.04
N LEU A 157 -5.08 0.97 -4.08
CA LEU A 157 -4.73 1.97 -3.07
C LEU A 157 -4.13 3.24 -3.69
N VAL A 158 -3.20 3.07 -4.62
CA VAL A 158 -2.43 4.16 -5.24
C VAL A 158 -3.30 5.03 -6.17
N PHE A 159 -4.13 4.39 -6.99
CA PHE A 159 -4.84 5.09 -8.07
C PHE A 159 -6.27 5.50 -7.70
N ILE A 160 -6.87 4.87 -6.69
CA ILE A 160 -8.26 5.12 -6.30
C ILE A 160 -8.31 5.63 -4.87
N VAL A 161 -7.94 4.82 -3.89
CA VAL A 161 -8.22 5.14 -2.47
C VAL A 161 -7.50 6.40 -2.00
N ILE A 162 -6.17 6.45 -2.15
CA ILE A 162 -5.37 7.58 -1.63
C ILE A 162 -5.73 8.91 -2.32
N PRO A 163 -5.80 9.00 -3.67
CA PRO A 163 -6.22 10.24 -4.32
C PRO A 163 -7.61 10.71 -3.89
N THR A 164 -8.57 9.80 -3.77
CA THR A 164 -9.94 10.11 -3.31
C THR A 164 -9.93 10.66 -1.87
N GLU A 165 -9.21 10.01 -0.95
CA GLU A 165 -9.09 10.48 0.44
C GLU A 165 -8.40 11.85 0.52
N GLU A 166 -7.32 12.08 -0.22
CA GLU A 166 -6.61 13.36 -0.20
C GLU A 166 -7.44 14.49 -0.84
N GLU A 167 -8.20 14.21 -1.90
CA GLU A 167 -9.09 15.20 -2.50
C GLU A 167 -10.25 15.56 -1.56
N PHE A 168 -10.82 14.56 -0.88
CA PHE A 168 -11.84 14.78 0.15
C PHE A 168 -11.30 15.63 1.30
N LEU A 169 -10.13 15.29 1.86
CA LEU A 169 -9.51 16.06 2.94
C LEU A 169 -9.16 17.48 2.52
N SER A 170 -8.70 17.69 1.27
CA SER A 170 -8.44 19.01 0.71
C SER A 170 -9.73 19.84 0.61
N ARG A 171 -10.86 19.21 0.23
CA ARG A 171 -12.18 19.87 0.20
C ARG A 171 -12.72 20.20 1.60
N GLN A 172 -12.57 19.29 2.57
CA GLN A 172 -13.11 19.46 3.93
C GLN A 172 -12.29 20.42 4.79
N ILE A 173 -10.96 20.31 4.75
CA ILE A 173 -10.05 21.03 5.64
C ILE A 173 -9.48 22.29 4.96
N GLY A 174 -9.42 22.31 3.63
CA GLY A 174 -8.96 23.45 2.84
C GLY A 174 -7.46 23.74 3.01
N ALA A 175 -7.14 25.03 3.12
CA ALA A 175 -5.77 25.54 3.02
C ALA A 175 -4.77 24.92 4.02
N ALA A 176 -5.22 24.56 5.22
CA ALA A 176 -4.36 23.92 6.22
C ALA A 176 -3.87 22.55 5.75
N TYR A 177 -4.75 21.76 5.11
CA TYR A 177 -4.36 20.47 4.55
C TYR A 177 -3.48 20.65 3.31
N ASP A 178 -3.76 21.63 2.46
CA ASP A 178 -2.93 21.91 1.28
C ASP A 178 -1.49 22.29 1.67
N GLN A 179 -1.30 23.07 2.74
CA GLN A 179 0.04 23.36 3.26
C GLN A 179 0.74 22.10 3.78
N TYR A 180 0.01 21.19 4.42
CA TYR A 180 0.53 19.91 4.85
C TYR A 180 0.94 19.02 3.67
N LEU A 181 0.13 18.96 2.60
CA LEU A 181 0.45 18.23 1.36
C LEU A 181 1.80 18.67 0.77
N LEU A 182 2.13 19.96 0.84
CA LEU A 182 3.39 20.50 0.32
C LEU A 182 4.61 20.03 1.13
N ARG A 183 4.47 19.93 2.46
CA ARG A 183 5.58 19.62 3.38
C ARG A 183 5.82 18.12 3.55
N THR A 184 4.75 17.33 3.51
CA THR A 184 4.83 15.88 3.75
C THR A 184 4.67 15.09 2.45
N PRO A 185 5.50 14.06 2.20
CA PRO A 185 5.36 13.24 0.99
C PRO A 185 4.14 12.30 1.10
N ARG A 186 3.53 11.97 -0.05
CA ARG A 186 2.39 11.04 -0.11
C ARG A 186 2.69 9.67 0.51
N TYR A 187 3.87 9.14 0.20
CA TYR A 187 4.26 7.77 0.54
C TYR A 187 5.47 7.70 1.47
N LEU A 188 6.64 8.09 0.96
CA LEU A 188 7.92 7.93 1.67
C LEU A 188 8.77 9.20 1.53
N PRO A 189 9.64 9.49 2.52
CA PRO A 189 10.67 10.52 2.38
C PRO A 189 11.58 10.24 1.17
N SER A 190 12.09 11.31 0.55
CA SER A 190 12.87 11.24 -0.69
C SER A 190 14.09 10.31 -0.63
N PHE A 191 14.74 10.19 0.54
CA PHE A 191 15.88 9.29 0.71
C PHE A 191 15.47 7.80 0.68
N VAL A 192 14.30 7.46 1.24
CA VAL A 192 13.76 6.09 1.18
C VAL A 192 13.28 5.79 -0.23
N SER A 193 12.62 6.74 -0.89
CA SER A 193 12.27 6.65 -2.31
C SER A 193 13.50 6.40 -3.18
N GLY A 194 14.63 7.07 -2.90
CA GLY A 194 15.89 6.87 -3.63
C GLY A 194 16.43 5.44 -3.49
N PHE A 195 16.40 4.86 -2.30
CA PHE A 195 16.81 3.47 -2.09
C PHE A 195 15.91 2.47 -2.84
N VAL A 196 14.61 2.71 -2.80
CA VAL A 196 13.61 1.90 -3.51
C VAL A 196 13.75 2.01 -5.03
N ILE A 197 14.01 3.21 -5.55
CA ILE A 197 14.29 3.43 -6.97
C ILE A 197 15.58 2.70 -7.37
N PHE A 198 16.62 2.76 -6.55
CA PHE A 198 17.86 2.06 -6.79
C PHE A 198 17.65 0.54 -6.90
N THR A 199 16.87 -0.07 -5.99
CA THR A 199 16.59 -1.51 -6.07
C THR A 199 15.76 -1.87 -7.30
N PHE A 200 14.82 -1.03 -7.71
CA PHE A 200 14.08 -1.20 -8.96
C PHE A 200 15.00 -1.14 -10.19
N VAL A 201 15.87 -0.13 -10.27
CA VAL A 201 16.84 0.02 -11.37
C VAL A 201 17.79 -1.19 -11.42
N ALA A 202 18.23 -1.68 -10.26
CA ALA A 202 19.06 -2.88 -10.19
C ALA A 202 18.31 -4.12 -10.73
N HIS A 203 17.04 -4.32 -10.37
CA HIS A 203 16.22 -5.42 -10.90
C HIS A 203 15.94 -5.29 -12.39
N LEU A 204 15.78 -4.07 -12.89
CA LEU A 204 15.58 -3.79 -14.31
C LEU A 204 16.86 -4.06 -15.11
N ALA A 205 18.02 -3.66 -14.58
CA ALA A 205 19.32 -4.01 -15.16
C ALA A 205 19.53 -5.53 -15.20
N GLU A 206 19.24 -6.22 -14.08
CA GLU A 206 19.29 -7.68 -14.01
C GLU A 206 18.33 -8.34 -15.01
N PHE A 207 17.14 -7.77 -15.21
CA PHE A 207 16.18 -8.23 -16.22
C PHE A 207 16.79 -8.17 -17.62
N PHE A 208 17.42 -7.07 -18.02
CA PHE A 208 18.06 -6.94 -19.33
C PHE A 208 19.22 -7.93 -19.53
N ILE A 209 20.00 -8.18 -18.49
CA ILE A 209 21.07 -9.20 -18.51
C ILE A 209 20.46 -10.59 -18.74
N LYS A 210 19.46 -10.97 -17.94
CA LYS A 210 18.77 -12.27 -18.08
C LYS A 210 18.03 -12.39 -19.42
N PHE A 211 17.49 -11.29 -19.94
CA PHE A 211 16.84 -11.26 -21.24
C PHE A 211 17.82 -11.55 -22.38
N LYS A 212 19.05 -11.01 -22.32
CA LYS A 212 20.12 -11.39 -23.26
C LYS A 212 20.47 -12.87 -23.16
N LEU A 213 20.61 -13.40 -21.95
CA LEU A 213 20.87 -14.83 -21.71
C LEU A 213 19.74 -15.74 -22.20
N PHE A 214 18.49 -15.28 -22.09
CA PHE A 214 17.32 -15.97 -22.63
C PHE A 214 17.33 -16.00 -24.14
N LYS A 215 17.63 -14.87 -24.80
CA LYS A 215 17.80 -14.83 -26.26
C LYS A 215 18.93 -15.74 -26.74
N SER A 216 19.98 -15.93 -25.94
CA SER A 216 21.07 -16.86 -26.25
C SER A 216 20.77 -18.33 -25.88
N GLY A 217 19.53 -18.66 -25.47
CA GLY A 217 19.14 -20.01 -25.07
C GLY A 217 19.72 -20.50 -23.73
N LYS A 218 20.44 -19.65 -23.00
CA LYS A 218 21.12 -19.99 -21.73
C LYS A 218 20.23 -19.83 -20.50
N GLN A 219 19.00 -19.32 -20.66
CA GLN A 219 18.06 -19.08 -19.58
C GLN A 219 16.70 -19.73 -19.87
N LYS A 220 16.06 -20.33 -18.86
CA LYS A 220 14.73 -20.96 -18.99
C LYS A 220 13.62 -19.90 -19.18
N LYS A 221 12.66 -20.17 -20.08
CA LYS A 221 11.49 -19.32 -20.34
C LYS A 221 10.69 -18.98 -19.07
N THR A 222 10.49 -19.97 -18.19
CA THR A 222 9.78 -19.77 -16.90
C THR A 222 10.53 -18.80 -15.98
N SER A 223 11.86 -18.85 -15.95
CA SER A 223 12.66 -17.92 -15.14
C SER A 223 12.55 -16.48 -15.65
N MET A 224 12.50 -16.30 -16.97
CA MET A 224 12.27 -15.00 -17.58
C MET A 224 10.88 -14.44 -17.32
N PHE A 225 9.85 -15.28 -17.40
CA PHE A 225 8.49 -14.88 -17.11
C PHE A 225 8.34 -14.43 -15.66
N VAL A 226 8.90 -15.19 -14.70
CA VAL A 226 8.92 -14.80 -13.29
C VAL A 226 9.61 -13.46 -13.09
N HIS A 227 10.79 -13.26 -13.69
CA HIS A 227 11.53 -12.01 -13.55
C HIS A 227 10.75 -10.82 -14.14
N PHE A 228 10.17 -10.98 -15.33
CA PHE A 228 9.33 -9.96 -15.96
C PHE A 228 8.15 -9.56 -15.06
N MET A 229 7.40 -10.55 -14.57
CA MET A 229 6.24 -10.31 -13.72
C MET A 229 6.61 -9.62 -12.41
N MET A 230 7.75 -10.02 -11.81
CA MET A 230 8.28 -9.33 -10.64
C MET A 230 8.62 -7.88 -11.00
N THR A 231 9.46 -7.63 -12.01
CA THR A 231 9.85 -6.27 -12.41
C THR A 231 8.66 -5.38 -12.75
N PHE A 232 7.63 -5.91 -13.41
CA PHE A 232 6.39 -5.17 -13.71
C PHE A 232 5.63 -4.80 -12.43
N ALA A 233 5.44 -5.75 -11.51
CA ALA A 233 4.82 -5.48 -10.21
C ALA A 233 5.58 -4.38 -9.46
N TRP A 234 6.92 -4.42 -9.44
CA TRP A 234 7.73 -3.35 -8.85
C TRP A 234 7.55 -2.00 -9.59
N GLY A 235 7.52 -1.98 -10.92
CA GLY A 235 7.34 -0.73 -11.69
C GLY A 235 6.04 0.02 -11.38
N VAL A 236 4.92 -0.72 -11.26
CA VAL A 236 3.61 -0.15 -10.90
C VAL A 236 3.62 0.43 -9.47
N ILE A 237 4.34 -0.22 -8.55
CA ILE A 237 4.38 0.16 -7.13
C ILE A 237 5.25 1.41 -6.90
N TYR A 238 6.29 1.64 -7.71
CA TYR A 238 7.34 2.61 -7.34
C TYR A 238 7.62 3.75 -8.29
N TRP A 239 7.21 3.72 -9.56
CA TRP A 239 7.54 4.82 -10.49
C TRP A 239 6.42 5.84 -10.61
N MET A 240 5.26 5.41 -11.09
CA MET A 240 4.10 6.27 -11.35
C MET A 240 3.59 7.08 -10.13
N PRO A 241 3.64 6.57 -8.89
CA PRO A 241 3.07 7.31 -7.76
C PRO A 241 3.89 8.54 -7.34
N PHE A 242 5.22 8.51 -7.47
CA PHE A 242 6.08 9.64 -7.06
C PHE A 242 6.08 10.78 -8.06
N GLU A 243 6.03 10.46 -9.36
CA GLU A 243 5.92 11.47 -10.42
C GLU A 243 4.63 12.27 -10.27
N ARG A 244 3.51 11.57 -10.02
CA ARG A 244 2.21 12.19 -9.81
C ARG A 244 2.16 13.11 -8.58
N ASP A 245 2.70 12.70 -7.43
CA ASP A 245 2.76 13.57 -6.24
C ASP A 245 3.60 14.83 -6.50
N ALA A 246 4.70 14.72 -7.25
CA ALA A 246 5.52 15.87 -7.61
C ALA A 246 4.79 16.86 -8.55
N GLU A 247 4.06 16.34 -9.54
CA GLU A 247 3.23 17.15 -10.44
C GLU A 247 2.10 17.85 -9.70
N GLU A 248 1.38 17.15 -8.85
CA GLU A 248 0.30 17.71 -8.04
C GLU A 248 0.80 18.82 -7.11
N LYS A 249 1.96 18.64 -6.46
CA LYS A 249 2.59 19.68 -5.65
C LYS A 249 2.95 20.92 -6.47
N LYS A 250 3.47 20.75 -7.69
CA LYS A 250 3.76 21.87 -8.60
C LYS A 250 2.48 22.61 -8.98
N MET A 251 1.40 21.90 -9.28
CA MET A 251 0.11 22.49 -9.62
C MET A 251 -0.50 23.28 -8.45
N ARG A 252 -0.42 22.74 -7.23
CA ARG A 252 -0.91 23.43 -6.02
C ARG A 252 -0.09 24.68 -5.68
N LYS A 253 1.24 24.64 -5.83
CA LYS A 253 2.10 25.82 -5.64
C LYS A 253 1.79 26.97 -6.62
N LYS A 254 1.22 26.69 -7.79
CA LYS A 254 0.83 27.72 -8.76
C LYS A 254 -0.53 28.36 -8.44
N LYS A 255 -1.35 27.71 -7.62
CA LYS A 255 -2.69 28.18 -7.24
C LYS A 255 -2.68 29.06 -5.98
N ASN A 256 -1.64 28.96 -5.16
CA ASN A 256 -1.40 29.77 -3.96
C ASN A 256 -0.44 30.92 -4.27
#